data_AF-A0A7C4WB63-F1
#
_entry.id   AF-A0A7C4WB63-F1
#
_cell.length_a   1.000
_cell.length_b   1.000
_cell.length_c   1.000
_cell.angle_alpha   90.00
_cell.angle_beta   90.00
_cell.angle_gamma   90.00
#
_symmetry.space_group_name_H-M   'P 1'
#
loop_
_entity.id
_entity.type
_entity.pdbx_description
1 polymer ?
#
loop_
_entity_poly.entity_id
_entity_poly.type
_entity_poly.pdbx_seq_one_letter_code
_entity_poly.pdbx_strand_id
1 'polypeptide(L)'
;MAVRACRNRGGEERLFQKDFPPEEFKERRGKIMDAIGPDACTLLQGMPQVRGVYRFRQSNDFYYCCGVEIPHAYLLIDGRDRATRLFVPAFLSEGEGDENALTLEDTDLIKEFMGIDEVLPLGKLMDHLKMSRYSTSPTAQLRAGPRRGTRRSAQIGSGLSTRGMGRYRANRGS
;
A
#
# COMPACT_ATOMS: atom_id res chain seq x y z
N MET A 1 -3.84 15.21 6.50
CA MET A 1 -3.15 14.17 7.29
C MET A 1 -2.44 14.88 8.42
N ALA A 2 -2.71 14.46 9.66
CA ALA A 2 -1.97 15.00 10.80
C ALA A 2 -0.61 14.30 10.82
N VAL A 3 0.47 15.08 10.84
CA VAL A 3 1.83 14.55 10.84
C VAL A 3 2.44 14.80 12.23
N ARG A 4 3.16 13.83 12.77
CA ARG A 4 3.92 13.95 14.03
C ARG A 4 5.35 14.31 13.71
N ALA A 5 5.81 15.41 14.29
CA ALA A 5 7.20 15.79 14.30
C ALA A 5 7.93 15.07 15.45
N CYS A 6 9.02 14.37 15.13
CA CYS A 6 9.93 13.79 16.10
C CYS A 6 11.36 14.15 15.73
N ARG A 7 12.20 14.45 16.72
CA ARG A 7 13.62 14.77 16.45
C ARG A 7 14.46 13.51 16.41
N ASN A 8 15.30 13.40 15.39
CA ASN A 8 16.29 12.33 15.30
C ASN A 8 17.51 12.61 16.22
N ARG A 9 18.48 11.68 16.25
CA ARG A 9 19.71 11.84 17.04
C ARG A 9 20.56 13.05 16.61
N GLY A 10 20.42 13.50 15.37
CA GLY A 10 21.04 14.72 14.83
C GLY A 10 20.30 16.02 15.20
N GLY A 11 19.13 15.93 15.85
CA GLY A 11 18.32 17.07 16.23
C GLY A 11 17.37 17.59 15.13
N GLU A 12 17.33 16.93 13.98
CA GLU A 12 16.49 17.29 12.85
C GLU A 12 15.05 16.80 13.05
N GLU A 13 14.09 17.61 12.64
CA GLU A 13 12.68 17.28 12.71
C GLU A 13 12.31 16.31 11.58
N ARG A 14 11.71 15.18 11.96
CA ARG A 14 11.26 14.13 11.04
C ARG A 14 9.76 13.96 11.15
N LEU A 15 9.13 13.79 10.00
CA LEU A 15 7.69 13.71 9.86
C LEU A 15 7.21 12.24 9.84
N PHE A 16 6.29 11.92 10.74
CA PHE A 16 5.65 10.60 10.87
C PHE A 16 4.14 10.71 10.69
N GLN A 17 3.52 9.64 10.16
CA GLN A 17 2.06 9.56 10.13
C GLN A 17 1.46 9.45 11.55
N LYS A 18 0.24 9.99 11.74
CA LYS A 18 -0.54 9.89 12.99
C LYS A 18 -1.81 9.04 12.85
N ASP A 19 -2.00 8.39 11.71
CA ASP A 19 -3.23 7.67 11.40
C ASP A 19 -3.37 6.40 12.24
N PHE A 20 -2.26 5.70 12.53
CA PHE A 20 -2.25 4.44 13.28
C PHE A 20 -1.11 4.36 14.32
N PRO A 21 -1.35 3.75 15.50
CA PRO A 21 -0.30 3.46 16.47
C PRO A 21 0.62 2.30 16.01
N PRO A 22 1.86 2.21 16.52
CA PRO A 22 2.82 1.17 16.14
C PRO A 22 2.31 -0.27 16.38
N GLU A 23 1.56 -0.46 17.47
CA GLU A 23 1.00 -1.77 17.83
C GLU A 23 -0.03 -2.28 16.81
N GLU A 24 -0.78 -1.37 16.17
CA GLU A 24 -1.74 -1.75 15.14
C GLU A 24 -1.03 -2.25 13.87
N PHE A 25 0.11 -1.66 13.51
CA PHE A 25 0.90 -2.19 12.40
C PHE A 25 1.48 -3.57 12.70
N LYS A 26 1.94 -3.81 13.93
CA LYS A 26 2.40 -5.14 14.36
C LYS A 26 1.27 -6.15 14.26
N GLU A 27 0.07 -5.82 14.72
CA GLU A 27 -1.10 -6.70 14.63
C GLU A 27 -1.46 -7.03 13.17
N ARG A 28 -1.46 -6.02 12.30
CA ARG A 28 -1.73 -6.21 10.86
C ARG A 28 -0.70 -7.13 10.20
N ARG A 29 0.59 -6.94 10.49
CA ARG A 29 1.65 -7.82 9.97
C ARG A 29 1.58 -9.22 10.59
N GLY A 30 1.17 -9.34 11.85
CA GLY A 30 0.87 -10.62 12.50
C GLY A 30 -0.18 -11.42 11.75
N LYS A 31 -1.28 -10.79 11.33
CA LYS A 31 -2.32 -11.45 10.50
C LYS A 31 -1.77 -11.94 9.16
N ILE A 32 -0.82 -11.20 8.56
CA ILE A 32 -0.14 -11.63 7.32
C ILE A 32 0.75 -12.84 7.61
N MET A 33 1.56 -12.80 8.67
CA MET A 33 2.40 -13.93 9.09
C MET A 33 1.59 -15.20 9.34
N ASP A 34 0.44 -15.05 10.00
CA ASP A 34 -0.45 -16.18 10.30
C ASP A 34 -1.09 -16.75 9.02
N ALA A 35 -1.37 -15.90 8.03
CA ALA A 35 -1.94 -16.31 6.74
C ALA A 35 -0.92 -17.01 5.82
N ILE A 36 0.35 -16.58 5.83
CA ILE A 36 1.41 -17.19 5.00
C ILE A 36 2.01 -18.45 5.63
N GLY A 37 1.95 -18.57 6.95
CA GLY A 37 2.50 -19.70 7.71
C GLY A 37 3.99 -19.58 8.02
N PRO A 38 4.54 -20.55 8.78
CA PRO A 38 5.88 -20.47 9.37
C PRO A 38 7.04 -20.68 8.38
N ASP A 39 6.78 -21.16 7.16
CA ASP A 39 7.82 -21.49 6.18
C ASP A 39 7.83 -20.55 4.96
N ALA A 40 7.15 -19.40 5.08
CA ALA A 40 7.01 -18.44 3.99
C ALA A 40 7.34 -17.00 4.44
N CYS A 41 7.67 -16.17 3.46
CA CYS A 41 7.77 -14.72 3.63
C CYS A 41 6.91 -14.00 2.60
N THR A 42 6.62 -12.74 2.87
CA THR A 42 6.03 -11.80 1.92
C THR A 42 6.93 -10.60 1.76
N LEU A 43 7.17 -10.21 0.51
CA LEU A 43 7.87 -8.98 0.17
C LEU A 43 6.88 -7.97 -0.40
N LEU A 44 6.70 -6.85 0.28
CA LEU A 44 5.90 -5.73 -0.19
C LEU A 44 6.81 -4.65 -0.76
N GLN A 45 6.60 -4.32 -2.02
CA GLN A 45 7.32 -3.26 -2.71
C GLN A 45 6.63 -1.90 -2.49
N GLY A 46 7.39 -0.93 -2.02
CA GLY A 46 6.99 0.47 -1.98
C GLY A 46 7.03 1.13 -3.36
N MET A 47 6.35 2.27 -3.48
CA MET A 47 6.30 3.04 -4.70
C MET A 47 7.68 3.63 -5.03
N PRO A 48 8.07 3.61 -6.32
CA PRO A 48 9.22 4.37 -6.77
C PRO A 48 8.91 5.86 -6.70
N GLN A 49 9.96 6.66 -6.54
CA GLN A 49 9.86 8.09 -6.65
C GLN A 49 9.61 8.48 -8.10
N VAL A 50 8.58 9.28 -8.34
CA VAL A 50 8.31 9.87 -9.65
C VAL A 50 9.04 11.20 -9.73
N ARG A 51 9.82 11.42 -10.79
CA ARG A 51 10.53 12.68 -11.02
C ARG A 51 9.55 13.85 -11.10
N GLY A 52 9.85 14.95 -10.41
CA GLY A 52 9.07 16.19 -10.44
C GLY A 52 8.78 16.78 -9.06
N VAL A 53 8.07 17.91 -9.02
CA VAL A 53 7.78 18.70 -7.80
C VAL A 53 6.49 18.23 -7.12
N TYR A 54 6.26 16.91 -7.07
CA TYR A 54 5.07 16.35 -6.44
C TYR A 54 5.41 15.80 -5.05
N ARG A 55 4.52 16.04 -4.09
CA ARG A 55 4.60 15.35 -2.80
C ARG A 55 4.45 13.86 -3.02
N PHE A 56 5.41 13.08 -2.55
CA PHE A 56 5.40 11.62 -2.65
C PHE A 56 4.19 11.03 -1.94
N ARG A 57 3.61 9.97 -2.52
CA ARG A 57 2.55 9.18 -1.90
C ARG A 57 2.85 7.71 -2.10
N GLN A 58 2.77 6.97 -1.00
CA GLN A 58 3.03 5.56 -0.96
C GLN A 58 1.86 4.72 -1.48
N SER A 59 2.12 3.46 -1.86
CA SER A 59 1.05 2.52 -2.17
C SER A 59 0.20 2.24 -0.92
N ASN A 60 -1.12 2.14 -1.10
CA ASN A 60 -2.04 1.93 0.02
C ASN A 60 -1.70 0.64 0.81
N ASP A 61 -1.31 -0.44 0.13
CA ASP A 61 -1.00 -1.72 0.77
C ASP A 61 0.26 -1.62 1.64
N PHE A 62 1.31 -0.98 1.13
CA PHE A 62 2.54 -0.75 1.88
C PHE A 62 2.28 0.18 3.07
N TYR A 63 1.61 1.31 2.83
CA TYR A 63 1.25 2.25 3.89
C TYR A 63 0.36 1.62 4.97
N TYR A 64 -0.58 0.77 4.59
CA TYR A 64 -1.44 0.06 5.53
C TYR A 64 -0.65 -0.91 6.44
N CYS A 65 0.41 -1.52 5.92
CA CYS A 65 1.20 -2.52 6.65
C CYS A 65 2.31 -1.90 7.53
N CYS A 66 2.86 -0.73 7.18
CA CYS A 66 3.96 -0.14 7.93
C CYS A 66 3.91 1.39 8.12
N GLY A 67 3.02 2.11 7.46
CA GLY A 67 2.90 3.57 7.59
C GLY A 67 4.09 4.37 7.08
N VAL A 68 5.04 3.73 6.38
CA VAL A 68 6.29 4.36 5.93
C VAL A 68 6.11 5.01 4.56
N GLU A 69 6.41 6.30 4.46
CA GLU A 69 6.33 7.09 3.23
C GLU A 69 7.70 7.33 2.58
N ILE A 70 8.61 6.36 2.69
CA ILE A 70 9.92 6.41 2.04
C ILE A 70 9.83 5.79 0.63
N PRO A 71 10.24 6.50 -0.43
CA PRO A 71 10.32 5.94 -1.77
C PRO A 71 11.29 4.77 -1.86
N HIS A 72 11.04 3.87 -2.81
CA HIS A 72 11.91 2.71 -3.09
C HIS A 72 12.17 1.79 -1.88
N ALA A 73 11.34 1.87 -0.84
CA ALA A 73 11.43 1.00 0.32
C ALA A 73 10.80 -0.38 0.03
N TYR A 74 11.29 -1.41 0.70
CA TYR A 74 10.72 -2.76 0.66
C TYR A 74 10.48 -3.26 2.08
N LEU A 75 9.36 -3.93 2.30
CA LEU A 75 9.02 -4.53 3.57
C LEU A 75 8.99 -6.05 3.42
N LEU A 76 9.87 -6.73 4.15
CA LEU A 76 9.88 -8.19 4.25
C LEU A 76 9.18 -8.60 5.55
N ILE A 77 8.16 -9.44 5.41
CA ILE A 77 7.44 -10.05 6.52
C ILE A 77 7.81 -11.53 6.52
N ASP A 78 8.51 -11.98 7.56
CA ASP A 78 8.99 -13.35 7.69
C ASP A 78 8.09 -14.12 8.67
N GLY A 79 7.43 -15.18 8.19
CA GLY A 79 6.59 -16.04 9.02
C GLY A 79 7.38 -16.98 9.92
N ARG A 80 8.65 -17.27 9.59
CA ARG A 80 9.50 -18.20 10.33
C ARG A 80 10.04 -17.57 11.60
N ASP A 81 10.70 -16.42 11.43
CA ASP A 81 11.26 -15.65 12.54
C ASP A 81 10.17 -14.81 13.23
N ARG A 82 8.97 -14.73 12.63
CA ARG A 82 7.90 -13.79 13.00
C ARG A 82 8.42 -12.35 13.14
N ALA A 83 9.29 -11.96 12.20
CA ALA A 83 10.00 -10.70 12.21
C ALA A 83 9.71 -9.89 10.94
N THR A 84 9.79 -8.56 11.07
CA THR A 84 9.53 -7.61 9.99
C THR A 84 10.74 -6.73 9.75
N ARG A 85 11.19 -6.72 8.49
CA ARG A 85 12.42 -6.07 8.08
C ARG A 85 12.12 -5.04 7.00
N LEU A 86 12.46 -3.78 7.25
CA LEU A 86 12.30 -2.69 6.30
C LEU A 86 13.64 -2.41 5.63
N PHE A 87 13.65 -2.43 4.30
CA PHE A 87 14.80 -2.09 3.49
C PHE A 87 14.59 -0.69 2.90
N VAL A 88 15.48 0.23 3.24
CA VAL A 88 15.41 1.64 2.85
C VAL A 88 16.60 1.97 1.95
N PRO A 89 16.42 2.76 0.86
CA PRO A 89 17.54 3.24 0.06
C PRO A 89 18.50 4.10 0.91
N ALA A 90 19.80 3.99 0.65
CA ALA A 90 20.81 4.77 1.37
C ALA A 90 20.75 6.27 1.05
N PHE A 91 20.36 6.59 -0.19
CA PHE A 91 20.18 7.96 -0.66
C PHE A 91 18.87 8.04 -1.43
N LEU A 92 18.06 9.05 -1.10
CA LEU A 92 17.02 9.55 -1.99
C LEU A 92 17.73 10.55 -2.93
N SER A 93 17.38 10.57 -4.22
CA SER A 93 18.06 11.41 -5.22
C SER A 93 18.15 12.88 -4.76
N GLU A 94 19.30 13.52 -4.98
CA GLU A 94 19.51 14.93 -4.64
C GLU A 94 18.41 15.80 -5.28
N GLY A 95 17.71 16.57 -4.44
CA GLY A 95 16.70 17.54 -4.87
C GLY A 95 15.26 17.02 -5.02
N GLU A 96 14.98 15.75 -4.72
CA GLU A 96 13.64 15.16 -4.95
C GLU A 96 12.85 14.82 -3.66
N GLY A 97 13.42 15.01 -2.46
CA GLY A 97 12.78 14.67 -1.18
C GLY A 97 12.26 15.88 -0.38
N ASP A 98 11.26 15.66 0.46
CA ASP A 98 10.90 16.58 1.54
C ASP A 98 12.06 16.62 2.56
N GLU A 99 12.48 17.80 3.00
CA GLU A 99 13.60 17.98 3.93
C GLU A 99 13.41 17.19 5.23
N ASN A 100 12.15 16.97 5.62
CA ASN A 100 11.77 16.25 6.84
C ASN A 100 11.42 14.77 6.59
N ALA A 101 11.67 14.26 5.38
CA ALA A 101 11.42 12.86 5.04
C ALA A 101 12.29 11.91 5.87
N LEU A 102 11.80 10.70 6.09
CA LEU A 102 12.53 9.68 6.84
C LEU A 102 13.68 9.09 6.01
N THR A 103 14.82 8.88 6.65
CA THR A 103 16.04 8.33 6.04
C THR A 103 16.57 7.15 6.84
N LEU A 104 17.65 6.52 6.37
CA LEU A 104 18.30 5.40 7.07
C LEU A 104 18.85 5.82 8.44
N GLU A 105 19.20 7.09 8.62
CA GLU A 105 19.71 7.62 9.90
C GLU A 105 18.65 7.62 11.00
N ASP A 106 17.38 7.64 10.62
CA ASP A 106 16.21 7.66 11.50
C ASP A 106 15.75 6.25 11.91
N THR A 107 16.63 5.25 11.80
CA THR A 107 16.33 3.83 12.09
C THR A 107 15.67 3.64 13.46
N ASP A 108 16.18 4.29 14.50
CA ASP A 108 15.63 4.14 15.86
C ASP A 108 14.18 4.65 15.94
N LEU A 109 13.90 5.80 15.31
CA LEU A 109 12.57 6.38 15.26
C LEU A 109 11.61 5.52 14.41
N ILE A 110 12.08 4.99 13.28
CA ILE A 110 11.26 4.11 12.42
C ILE A 110 10.86 2.86 13.21
N LYS A 111 11.78 2.24 13.95
CA LYS A 111 11.48 1.08 14.79
C LYS A 111 10.45 1.40 15.87
N GLU A 112 10.63 2.51 16.57
CA GLU A 112 9.74 2.94 17.65
C GLU A 112 8.33 3.28 17.14
N PHE A 113 8.22 4.11 16.10
CA PHE A 113 6.93 4.67 15.66
C PHE A 113 6.18 3.79 14.65
N MET A 114 6.87 2.92 13.91
CA MET A 114 6.25 2.02 12.93
C MET A 114 6.19 0.56 13.40
N GLY A 115 6.77 0.27 14.57
CA GLY A 115 6.79 -1.04 15.20
C GLY A 115 7.58 -2.08 14.42
N ILE A 116 8.56 -1.67 13.62
CA ILE A 116 9.38 -2.54 12.76
C ILE A 116 10.53 -3.12 13.58
N ASP A 117 10.83 -4.40 13.39
CA ASP A 117 11.87 -5.09 14.16
C ASP A 117 13.28 -4.67 13.69
N GLU A 118 13.48 -4.64 12.37
CA GLU A 118 14.76 -4.34 11.77
C GLU A 118 14.64 -3.35 10.59
N VAL A 119 15.53 -2.36 10.54
CA VAL A 119 15.64 -1.43 9.42
C VAL A 119 17.05 -1.57 8.85
N LEU A 120 17.13 -1.81 7.55
CA LEU A 120 18.35 -2.18 6.85
C LEU A 120 18.50 -1.37 5.56
N PRO A 121 19.74 -1.17 5.08
CA PRO A 121 19.96 -0.59 3.77
C PRO A 121 19.48 -1.55 2.66
N LEU A 122 18.97 -0.98 1.57
CA LEU A 122 18.44 -1.74 0.42
C LEU A 122 19.42 -2.78 -0.14
N GLY A 123 20.73 -2.52 -0.09
CA GLY A 123 21.76 -3.47 -0.53
C GLY A 123 21.73 -4.82 0.21
N LYS A 124 21.15 -4.89 1.41
CA LYS A 124 21.04 -6.12 2.21
C LYS A 124 19.83 -6.99 1.87
N LEU A 125 18.92 -6.51 1.01
CA LEU A 125 17.71 -7.23 0.64
C LEU A 125 18.03 -8.59 0.01
N MET A 126 18.94 -8.60 -0.97
CA MET A 126 19.30 -9.83 -1.69
C MET A 126 19.97 -10.85 -0.79
N ASP A 127 20.76 -10.41 0.19
CA ASP A 127 21.40 -11.30 1.16
C ASP A 127 20.33 -11.99 2.02
N HIS A 128 19.33 -11.25 2.50
CA HIS A 128 18.23 -11.80 3.30
C HIS A 128 17.35 -12.76 2.51
N LEU A 129 17.06 -12.45 1.25
CA LEU A 129 16.29 -13.34 0.37
C LEU A 129 17.06 -14.62 0.01
N LYS A 130 18.40 -14.61 0.00
CA LYS A 130 19.21 -15.81 -0.25
C LYS A 130 19.33 -16.69 1.00
N MET A 131 19.51 -16.07 2.16
CA MET A 131 19.60 -16.79 3.43
C MET A 131 18.30 -17.51 3.75
N SER A 132 17.20 -16.85 3.39
CA SER A 132 15.91 -17.38 3.66
C SER A 132 15.42 -18.15 2.44
N ARG A 133 15.52 -19.48 2.52
CA ARG A 133 15.34 -20.43 1.41
C ARG A 133 13.93 -20.37 0.83
N TYR A 134 13.64 -19.38 -0.01
CA TYR A 134 12.28 -19.12 -0.49
C TYR A 134 12.11 -19.41 -1.98
N SER A 135 11.02 -20.14 -2.28
CA SER A 135 10.42 -20.19 -3.60
C SER A 135 9.74 -18.85 -3.86
N THR A 136 10.31 -18.02 -4.73
CA THR A 136 9.70 -16.77 -5.16
C THR A 136 8.44 -17.08 -5.96
N SER A 137 7.26 -17.01 -5.34
CA SER A 137 6.01 -16.92 -6.11
C SER A 137 5.86 -15.47 -6.58
N PRO A 138 5.88 -15.19 -7.90
CA PRO A 138 5.78 -13.82 -8.43
C PRO A 138 4.39 -13.18 -8.23
N THR A 139 3.51 -13.81 -7.47
CA THR A 139 2.06 -13.59 -7.46
C THR A 139 1.53 -13.41 -6.04
N ALA A 140 2.09 -12.46 -5.31
CA ALA A 140 1.34 -11.76 -4.27
C ALA A 140 0.90 -10.38 -4.79
N GLN A 141 0.34 -10.34 -6.01
CA GLN A 141 -0.60 -9.28 -6.33
C GLN A 141 -1.86 -9.58 -5.55
N LEU A 142 -2.25 -8.72 -4.61
CA LEU A 142 -3.58 -8.76 -4.02
C LEU A 142 -4.57 -8.89 -5.17
N ARG A 143 -5.28 -10.03 -5.22
CA ARG A 143 -6.33 -10.27 -6.20
C ARG A 143 -7.41 -9.23 -5.91
N ALA A 144 -7.40 -8.12 -6.63
CA ALA A 144 -8.47 -7.15 -6.63
C ALA A 144 -9.77 -7.92 -6.92
N GLY A 145 -10.63 -8.03 -5.91
CA GLY A 145 -11.94 -8.67 -6.07
C GLY A 145 -12.69 -7.98 -7.22
N PRO A 146 -13.50 -8.72 -7.99
CA PRO A 146 -14.24 -8.12 -9.09
C PRO A 146 -15.09 -6.98 -8.54
N ARG A 147 -14.86 -5.76 -9.03
CA ARG A 147 -15.79 -4.64 -8.84
C ARG A 147 -17.15 -5.10 -9.36
N ARG A 148 -18.06 -5.47 -8.46
CA ARG A 148 -19.49 -5.58 -8.76
C ARG A 148 -20.01 -4.18 -9.08
N GLY A 149 -19.90 -3.81 -10.36
CA GLY A 149 -20.67 -2.73 -10.97
C GLY A 149 -21.65 -3.35 -11.95
N THR A 150 -22.81 -3.74 -11.46
CA THR A 150 -23.95 -4.09 -12.29
C THR A 150 -24.44 -2.85 -13.04
N ARG A 151 -24.44 -2.90 -14.37
CA ARG A 151 -25.53 -2.40 -15.24
C ARG A 151 -25.22 -2.82 -16.68
N ARG A 152 -25.83 -3.93 -17.10
CA ARG A 152 -26.03 -4.22 -18.52
C ARG A 152 -27.02 -3.18 -19.05
N SER A 153 -26.57 -2.28 -19.89
CA SER A 153 -27.42 -1.54 -20.82
C SER A 153 -27.95 -2.54 -21.86
N ALA A 154 -29.18 -2.98 -21.67
CA ALA A 154 -29.92 -3.73 -22.68
C ALA A 154 -30.44 -2.76 -23.75
N GLN A 155 -30.03 -3.02 -24.98
CA GLN A 155 -30.75 -2.84 -26.26
C GLN A 155 -31.48 -1.51 -26.52
N ILE A 156 -30.96 -0.77 -27.51
CA ILE A 156 -31.79 0.04 -28.39
C ILE A 156 -31.57 -0.49 -29.81
N GLY A 157 -32.36 -1.49 -30.18
CA GLY A 157 -32.50 -1.93 -31.57
C GLY A 157 -33.45 -0.97 -32.27
N SER A 158 -32.92 -0.21 -33.22
CA SER A 158 -33.69 0.60 -34.17
C SER A 158 -34.51 -0.33 -35.07
N GLY A 159 -35.83 -0.20 -34.98
CA GLY A 159 -36.78 -0.90 -35.83
C GLY A 159 -38.09 -0.12 -35.89
N LEU A 160 -38.11 0.93 -36.71
CA LEU A 160 -39.36 1.60 -37.08
C LEU A 160 -40.25 0.59 -37.80
N SER A 161 -41.40 0.28 -37.21
CA SER A 161 -42.55 -0.28 -37.91
C SER A 161 -43.78 0.51 -37.53
N THR A 162 -44.18 1.41 -38.43
CA THR A 162 -45.44 2.13 -38.40
C THR A 162 -46.56 1.22 -38.91
N ARG A 163 -47.66 1.12 -38.15
CA ARG A 163 -49.08 1.11 -38.59
C ARG A 163 -49.93 0.22 -37.68
N GLY A 164 -51.02 0.79 -37.15
CA GLY A 164 -52.09 0.01 -36.53
C GLY A 164 -52.94 0.80 -35.54
N MET A 165 -53.81 1.65 -36.05
CA MET A 165 -54.88 2.35 -35.32
C MET A 165 -55.78 1.39 -34.52
N GLY A 166 -56.20 1.79 -33.32
CA GLY A 166 -57.13 1.02 -32.48
C GLY A 166 -57.74 1.79 -31.30
N ARG A 167 -58.46 2.88 -31.62
CA ARG A 167 -59.55 3.56 -30.89
C ARG A 167 -59.82 3.15 -29.41
N TYR A 168 -59.64 4.09 -28.48
CA TYR A 168 -60.34 4.10 -27.18
C TYR A 168 -61.50 5.10 -27.21
N ARG A 169 -62.67 4.59 -26.81
CA ARG A 169 -63.99 5.25 -26.80
C ARG A 169 -64.16 5.99 -25.47
N ALA A 170 -64.41 7.29 -25.53
CA ALA A 170 -64.67 8.14 -24.35
C ALA A 170 -66.03 7.84 -23.72
N ASN A 171 -66.08 8.07 -22.41
CA ASN A 171 -67.13 7.71 -21.46
C ASN A 171 -68.30 8.71 -21.45
N ARG A 172 -69.45 8.28 -20.93
CA ARG A 172 -70.74 8.99 -20.85
C ARG A 172 -70.75 10.14 -19.82
N GLY A 173 -71.72 11.04 -20.03
CA GLY A 173 -72.22 12.05 -19.08
C GLY A 173 -71.98 13.45 -19.65
N SER A 174 -72.96 14.30 -19.96
CA SER A 174 -74.31 14.48 -19.40
C SER A 174 -75.25 15.07 -20.45
#